data_AF-A0A932A5C1-F1
#
_entry.id   AF-A0A932A5C1-F1
#
_cell.length_a   1.000
_cell.length_b   1.000
_cell.length_c   1.000
_cell.angle_alpha   90.00
_cell.angle_beta   90.00
_cell.angle_gamma   90.00
#
_symmetry.space_group_name_H-M   'P 1'
#
loop_
_entity.id
_entity.type
_entity.pdbx_description
1 polymer ?
#
loop_
_entity_poly.entity_id
_entity_poly.type
_entity_poly.pdbx_seq_one_letter_code
_entity_poly.pdbx_strand_id
1 'polypeptide(L)'
;MSNRHLSRSIVLQTLFEWDFEGAKTGDIFPIFERTVQEFAPGTNDRPFMNNLLKLVLEKKKNLDVLIEKAAPDWPINKISVVDRNILRIGLAELLFADRKEVPPKVAINEAIELAKTFGGDTSGKFINGVLGAVYKEMGEPGKFDQPKPKKKYGNVPLDKLPVERLAGAVVFARHENNIYMALVHDVFGHWTLTKGKLEGQESEEEGLRREAQEELGIPIDILERLGENAYSTYHPEKGKILKHVAYFLAEASYQELTLEKKEEQGGLDDVRWFKLADILDLNFYDDILPIVTKAITKLAESK
;
A
#
# COMPACT_ATOMS: atom_id res chain seq x y z
N MET A 1 -26.55 14.98 8.80
CA MET A 1 -25.61 13.94 8.34
C MET A 1 -24.43 14.66 7.72
N SER A 2 -23.19 14.25 8.02
CA SER A 2 -22.02 15.01 7.58
C SER A 2 -22.06 15.15 6.05
N ASN A 3 -21.82 16.35 5.53
CA ASN A 3 -21.87 16.64 4.10
C ASN A 3 -20.96 15.67 3.28
N ARG A 4 -19.94 15.13 3.96
CA ARG A 4 -18.99 14.14 3.44
C ARG A 4 -19.56 12.73 3.27
N HIS A 5 -20.52 12.28 4.09
CA HIS A 5 -21.19 11.00 3.85
C HIS A 5 -22.00 11.04 2.54
N LEU A 6 -22.82 12.09 2.37
CA LEU A 6 -23.58 12.31 1.13
C LEU A 6 -22.64 12.42 -0.09
N SER A 7 -21.53 13.14 0.08
CA SER A 7 -20.50 13.26 -0.96
C SER A 7 -19.96 11.90 -1.41
N ARG A 8 -19.66 10.99 -0.47
CA ARG A 8 -19.22 9.63 -0.80
C ARG A 8 -20.32 8.81 -1.49
N SER A 9 -21.57 8.97 -1.06
CA SER A 9 -22.72 8.32 -1.71
C SER A 9 -22.90 8.78 -3.17
N ILE A 10 -22.61 10.05 -3.47
CA ILE A 10 -22.64 10.58 -4.85
C ILE A 10 -21.51 9.96 -5.67
N VAL A 11 -20.28 9.96 -5.15
CA VAL A 11 -19.14 9.33 -5.83
C VAL A 11 -19.38 7.83 -6.08
N LEU A 12 -19.97 7.13 -5.11
CA LEU A 12 -20.35 5.72 -5.26
C LEU A 12 -21.36 5.51 -6.38
N GLN A 13 -22.41 6.34 -6.46
CA GLN A 13 -23.41 6.23 -7.53
C GLN A 13 -22.81 6.50 -8.91
N THR A 14 -21.95 7.53 -9.02
CA THR A 14 -21.22 7.82 -10.26
C THR A 14 -20.33 6.65 -10.70
N LEU A 15 -19.56 6.08 -9.76
CA LEU A 15 -18.69 4.93 -10.05
C LEU A 15 -19.50 3.67 -10.38
N PHE A 16 -20.61 3.44 -9.70
CA PHE A 16 -21.49 2.31 -9.95
C PHE A 16 -22.05 2.38 -11.38
N GLU A 17 -22.59 3.52 -11.79
CA GLU A 17 -23.14 3.69 -13.14
C GLU A 17 -22.07 3.45 -14.20
N TRP A 18 -20.89 4.07 -14.04
CA TRP A 18 -19.78 3.93 -14.97
C TRP A 18 -19.26 2.48 -15.07
N ASP A 19 -19.10 1.79 -13.94
CA ASP A 19 -18.63 0.40 -13.89
C ASP A 19 -19.71 -0.57 -14.42
N PHE A 20 -21.00 -0.29 -14.17
CA PHE A 20 -22.12 -1.08 -14.68
C PHE A 20 -22.25 -1.03 -16.20
N GLU A 21 -21.97 0.12 -16.82
CA GLU A 21 -21.93 0.26 -18.29
C GLU A 21 -20.69 -0.38 -18.94
N GLY A 22 -19.86 -1.07 -18.14
CA GLY A 22 -18.66 -1.79 -18.57
C GLY A 22 -17.41 -0.93 -18.56
N ALA A 23 -17.40 0.19 -17.81
CA ALA A 23 -16.27 1.11 -17.71
C ALA A 23 -15.71 1.48 -19.10
N LYS A 24 -16.62 1.69 -20.07
CA LYS A 24 -16.25 2.11 -21.43
C LYS A 24 -15.43 3.39 -21.31
N THR A 25 -14.51 3.62 -22.25
CA THR A 25 -13.65 4.81 -22.37
C THR A 25 -14.40 6.15 -22.52
N GLY A 26 -15.69 6.20 -22.19
CA GLY A 26 -16.46 7.42 -22.05
C GLY A 26 -16.02 8.21 -20.83
N ASP A 27 -16.18 9.53 -20.93
CA ASP A 27 -15.92 10.46 -19.85
C ASP A 27 -16.91 10.21 -18.69
N ILE A 28 -16.39 9.98 -17.48
CA ILE A 28 -17.17 9.78 -16.26
C ILE A 28 -17.64 11.11 -15.66
N PHE A 29 -17.02 12.24 -16.01
CA PHE A 29 -17.39 13.55 -15.47
C PHE A 29 -18.82 13.97 -15.86
N PRO A 30 -19.34 13.72 -17.06
CA PRO A 30 -20.76 13.92 -17.37
C PRO A 30 -21.71 13.17 -16.42
N ILE A 31 -21.39 11.92 -16.05
CA ILE A 31 -22.16 11.15 -15.07
C ILE A 31 -22.09 11.88 -13.72
N PHE A 32 -20.87 12.22 -13.28
CA PHE A 32 -20.64 12.94 -12.04
C PHE A 32 -21.43 14.24 -11.92
N GLU A 33 -21.40 15.09 -12.95
CA GLU A 33 -22.12 16.37 -12.97
C GLU A 33 -23.63 16.16 -12.86
N ARG A 34 -24.17 15.18 -13.58
CA ARG A 34 -25.59 14.84 -13.49
C ARG A 34 -25.95 14.34 -12.09
N THR A 35 -25.17 13.43 -11.51
CA THR A 35 -25.40 12.90 -10.15
C THR A 35 -25.34 14.01 -9.09
N VAL A 36 -24.37 14.92 -9.17
CA VAL A 36 -24.26 16.06 -8.23
C VAL A 36 -25.47 16.97 -8.34
N GLN A 37 -25.88 17.32 -9.56
CA GLN A 37 -27.02 18.20 -9.80
C GLN A 37 -28.33 17.61 -9.28
N GLU A 38 -28.49 16.30 -9.37
CA GLU A 38 -29.70 15.59 -8.94
C GLU A 38 -29.77 15.42 -7.41
N PHE A 39 -28.67 15.03 -6.77
CA PHE A 39 -28.68 14.62 -5.36
C PHE A 39 -28.08 15.62 -4.37
N ALA A 40 -27.28 16.59 -4.83
CA ALA A 40 -26.71 17.63 -3.97
C ALA A 40 -26.57 18.99 -4.69
N PRO A 41 -27.65 19.55 -5.25
CA PRO A 41 -27.61 20.86 -5.91
C PRO A 41 -27.14 21.94 -4.93
N GLY A 42 -26.19 22.77 -5.35
CA GLY A 42 -25.66 23.87 -4.55
C GLY A 42 -24.72 23.47 -3.40
N THR A 43 -24.25 22.22 -3.37
CA THR A 43 -23.29 21.78 -2.35
C THR A 43 -21.92 22.44 -2.49
N ASN A 44 -21.32 22.80 -1.35
CA ASN A 44 -19.94 23.29 -1.27
C ASN A 44 -18.89 22.16 -1.23
N ASP A 45 -19.31 20.88 -1.13
CA ASP A 45 -18.40 19.73 -1.03
C ASP A 45 -17.98 19.18 -2.41
N ARG A 46 -18.35 19.86 -3.50
CA ARG A 46 -17.95 19.48 -4.88
C ARG A 46 -16.44 19.27 -5.06
N PRO A 47 -15.55 20.09 -4.47
CA PRO A 47 -14.11 19.83 -4.53
C PRO A 47 -13.70 18.48 -3.93
N PHE A 48 -14.29 18.10 -2.79
CA PHE A 48 -14.00 16.82 -2.15
C PHE A 48 -14.47 15.64 -3.01
N MET A 49 -15.71 15.69 -3.51
CA MET A 49 -16.25 14.64 -4.38
C MET A 49 -15.40 14.46 -5.64
N ASN A 50 -15.00 15.56 -6.27
CA ASN A 50 -14.15 15.53 -7.45
C ASN A 50 -12.75 14.97 -7.16
N ASN A 51 -12.15 15.36 -6.03
CA ASN A 51 -10.85 14.82 -5.62
C ASN A 51 -10.93 13.33 -5.33
N LEU A 52 -11.95 12.88 -4.60
CA LEU A 52 -12.17 11.47 -4.32
C LEU A 52 -12.41 10.65 -5.59
N LEU A 53 -13.25 11.15 -6.51
CA LEU A 53 -13.50 10.49 -7.80
C LEU A 53 -12.20 10.35 -8.61
N LYS A 54 -11.43 11.43 -8.75
CA LYS A 54 -10.14 11.42 -9.45
C LYS A 54 -9.15 10.45 -8.81
N LEU A 55 -9.06 10.46 -7.48
CA LEU A 55 -8.17 9.58 -6.73
C LEU A 55 -8.50 8.10 -6.99
N VAL A 56 -9.79 7.74 -6.94
CA VAL A 56 -10.24 6.38 -7.26
C VAL A 56 -9.90 5.99 -8.70
N LEU A 57 -10.12 6.89 -9.66
CA LEU A 57 -9.82 6.61 -11.07
C LEU A 57 -8.32 6.44 -11.33
N GLU A 58 -7.50 7.33 -10.78
CA GLU A 58 -6.04 7.30 -10.91
C GLU A 58 -5.46 6.01 -10.30
N LYS A 59 -5.93 5.63 -9.11
CA LYS A 59 -5.41 4.47 -8.38
C LYS A 59 -6.17 3.18 -8.66
N LYS A 60 -7.16 3.17 -9.56
CA LYS A 60 -8.07 2.02 -9.77
C LYS A 60 -7.36 0.67 -9.90
N LYS A 61 -6.30 0.61 -10.71
CA LYS A 61 -5.52 -0.63 -10.90
C LYS A 61 -4.87 -1.12 -9.61
N ASN A 62 -4.21 -0.21 -8.87
CA ASN A 62 -3.59 -0.52 -7.59
C ASN A 62 -4.64 -0.95 -6.56
N LEU A 63 -5.78 -0.25 -6.51
CA LEU A 63 -6.90 -0.58 -5.63
C LEU A 63 -7.45 -1.98 -5.93
N ASP A 64 -7.65 -2.33 -7.20
CA ASP A 64 -8.14 -3.65 -7.61
C ASP A 64 -7.16 -4.77 -7.18
N VAL A 65 -5.85 -4.57 -7.33
CA VAL A 65 -4.81 -5.52 -6.86
C VAL A 65 -4.85 -5.67 -5.34
N LEU A 66 -5.01 -4.57 -4.59
CA LEU A 66 -5.09 -4.60 -3.14
C LEU A 66 -6.35 -5.32 -2.64
N ILE A 67 -7.48 -5.14 -3.33
CA ILE A 67 -8.72 -5.85 -3.04
C ILE A 67 -8.50 -7.36 -3.20
N GLU A 68 -7.89 -7.79 -4.29
CA GLU A 68 -7.64 -9.22 -4.54
C GLU A 68 -6.65 -9.83 -3.55
N LYS A 69 -5.60 -9.09 -3.16
CA LYS A 69 -4.67 -9.51 -2.10
C LYS A 69 -5.36 -9.69 -0.75
N ALA A 70 -6.26 -8.76 -0.40
CA ALA A 70 -6.97 -8.79 0.88
C ALA A 70 -8.17 -9.75 0.89
N ALA A 71 -8.70 -10.12 -0.27
CA ALA A 71 -9.83 -11.03 -0.45
C ALA A 71 -9.53 -12.10 -1.53
N PRO A 72 -8.57 -13.01 -1.29
CA PRO A 72 -8.09 -13.96 -2.30
C PRO A 72 -9.16 -14.94 -2.78
N ASP A 73 -10.15 -15.25 -1.94
CA ASP A 73 -11.29 -16.11 -2.29
C ASP A 73 -12.32 -15.40 -3.21
N TRP A 74 -12.18 -14.09 -3.41
CA TRP A 74 -13.13 -13.24 -4.14
C TRP A 74 -12.42 -12.44 -5.25
N PRO A 75 -12.22 -13.05 -6.43
CA PRO A 75 -11.77 -12.34 -7.62
C PRO A 75 -12.55 -11.06 -7.87
N ILE A 76 -11.89 -10.00 -8.36
CA ILE A 76 -12.49 -8.66 -8.50
C ILE A 76 -13.80 -8.65 -9.32
N ASN A 77 -13.89 -9.55 -10.30
CA ASN A 77 -15.05 -9.72 -11.19
C ASN A 77 -16.22 -10.47 -10.54
N LYS A 78 -16.01 -11.16 -9.42
CA LYS A 78 -17.05 -11.85 -8.64
C LYS A 78 -17.60 -11.00 -7.50
N ILE A 79 -16.94 -9.90 -7.15
CA ILE A 79 -17.44 -8.92 -6.19
C ILE A 79 -18.54 -8.10 -6.85
N SER A 80 -19.64 -7.85 -6.12
CA SER A 80 -20.74 -7.04 -6.62
C SER A 80 -20.24 -5.64 -7.03
N VAL A 81 -20.83 -5.04 -8.05
CA VAL A 81 -20.39 -3.71 -8.56
C VAL A 81 -20.44 -2.66 -7.45
N VAL A 82 -21.44 -2.73 -6.57
CA VAL A 82 -21.56 -1.84 -5.40
C VAL A 82 -20.42 -2.08 -4.42
N ASP A 83 -20.23 -3.30 -3.94
CA ASP A 83 -19.19 -3.61 -2.94
C ASP A 83 -17.79 -3.30 -3.47
N ARG A 84 -17.52 -3.61 -4.74
CA ARG A 84 -16.25 -3.33 -5.40
C ARG A 84 -15.96 -1.82 -5.41
N ASN A 85 -16.93 -0.98 -5.75
CA ASN A 85 -16.73 0.47 -5.76
C ASN A 85 -16.65 1.06 -4.35
N ILE A 86 -17.35 0.48 -3.37
CA ILE A 86 -17.18 0.84 -1.96
C ILE A 86 -15.76 0.50 -1.47
N LEU A 87 -15.23 -0.68 -1.81
CA LEU A 87 -13.85 -1.04 -1.49
C LEU A 87 -12.86 -0.07 -2.12
N ARG A 88 -13.04 0.29 -3.40
CA ARG A 88 -12.20 1.27 -4.08
C ARG A 88 -12.21 2.63 -3.37
N ILE A 89 -13.39 3.16 -3.02
CA ILE A 89 -13.52 4.41 -2.26
C ILE A 89 -12.82 4.29 -0.91
N GLY A 90 -13.13 3.24 -0.14
CA GLY A 90 -12.60 3.04 1.20
C GLY A 90 -11.08 2.90 1.21
N LEU A 91 -10.51 2.14 0.27
CA LEU A 91 -9.06 1.99 0.10
C LEU A 91 -8.40 3.27 -0.41
N ALA A 92 -9.03 3.97 -1.35
CA ALA A 92 -8.50 5.24 -1.86
C ALA A 92 -8.31 6.26 -0.72
N GLU A 93 -9.33 6.41 0.13
CA GLU A 93 -9.24 7.28 1.29
C GLU A 93 -8.29 6.75 2.36
N LEU A 94 -8.30 5.44 2.61
CA LEU A 94 -7.44 4.81 3.62
C LEU A 94 -5.95 4.99 3.32
N LEU A 95 -5.56 4.91 2.05
CA LEU A 95 -4.16 4.83 1.63
C LEU A 95 -3.60 6.16 1.12
N PHE A 96 -4.45 6.99 0.49
CA PHE A 96 -3.96 8.13 -0.29
C PHE A 96 -4.61 9.48 0.07
N ALA A 97 -5.63 9.51 0.93
CA ALA A 97 -6.16 10.79 1.41
C ALA A 97 -5.25 11.39 2.50
N ASP A 98 -5.28 12.73 2.61
CA ASP A 98 -4.64 13.41 3.75
C ASP A 98 -5.28 12.91 5.06
N ARG A 99 -4.47 12.29 5.93
CA ARG A 99 -4.92 11.74 7.21
C ARG A 99 -5.53 12.80 8.14
N LYS A 100 -5.20 14.09 7.96
CA LYS A 100 -5.81 15.20 8.69
C LYS A 100 -7.24 15.48 8.20
N GLU A 101 -7.50 15.28 6.92
CA GLU A 101 -8.84 15.45 6.33
C GLU A 101 -9.70 14.21 6.55
N VAL A 102 -9.15 13.02 6.31
CA VAL A 102 -9.85 11.74 6.45
C VAL A 102 -9.00 10.77 7.29
N PRO A 103 -9.26 10.68 8.61
CA PRO A 103 -8.57 9.71 9.44
C PRO A 103 -8.86 8.27 8.97
N PRO A 104 -7.90 7.34 9.03
CA PRO A 104 -8.07 5.95 8.58
C PRO A 104 -9.33 5.24 9.11
N LYS A 105 -9.61 5.44 10.40
CA LYS A 105 -10.80 4.86 11.07
C LYS A 105 -12.11 5.45 10.55
N VAL A 106 -12.10 6.70 10.10
CA VAL A 106 -13.26 7.35 9.49
C VAL A 106 -13.47 6.79 8.09
N ALA A 107 -12.43 6.66 7.26
CA ALA A 107 -12.53 6.04 5.93
C ALA A 107 -13.16 4.63 6.00
N ILE A 108 -12.68 3.80 6.92
CA ILE A 108 -13.21 2.44 7.12
C ILE A 108 -14.68 2.48 7.54
N ASN A 109 -15.02 3.30 8.55
CA ASN A 109 -16.40 3.40 9.03
C ASN A 109 -17.36 3.91 7.95
N GLU A 110 -16.97 4.94 7.19
CA GLU A 110 -17.80 5.49 6.12
C GLU A 110 -18.04 4.47 5.00
N ALA A 111 -17.02 3.70 4.61
CA ALA A 111 -17.18 2.61 3.64
C ALA A 111 -18.15 1.53 4.14
N ILE A 112 -18.10 1.18 5.44
CA ILE A 112 -19.04 0.23 6.05
C ILE A 112 -20.48 0.78 6.05
N GLU A 113 -20.66 2.08 6.34
CA GLU A 113 -21.99 2.69 6.29
C GLU A 113 -22.54 2.72 4.85
N LEU A 114 -21.73 3.07 3.85
CA LEU A 114 -22.13 2.94 2.44
C LEU A 114 -22.58 1.51 2.11
N ALA A 115 -21.86 0.50 2.61
CA ALA A 115 -22.19 -0.89 2.34
C ALA A 115 -23.50 -1.35 2.99
N LYS A 116 -23.84 -0.77 4.16
CA LYS A 116 -25.14 -1.00 4.79
C LYS A 116 -26.28 -0.30 4.05
N THR A 117 -26.00 0.85 3.43
CA THR A 117 -27.01 1.63 2.72
C THR A 117 -27.28 1.10 1.31
N PHE A 118 -26.25 0.70 0.57
CA PHE A 118 -26.35 0.36 -0.86
C PHE A 118 -26.11 -1.13 -1.16
N GLY A 119 -25.46 -1.87 -0.26
CA GLY A 119 -25.13 -3.27 -0.43
C GLY A 119 -26.21 -4.23 0.06
N GLY A 120 -25.86 -5.52 0.13
CA GLY A 120 -26.71 -6.57 0.71
C GLY A 120 -26.41 -6.83 2.19
N ASP A 121 -27.15 -7.77 2.80
CA ASP A 121 -27.08 -8.10 4.23
C ASP A 121 -25.66 -8.46 4.73
N THR A 122 -24.80 -8.98 3.85
CA THR A 122 -23.43 -9.39 4.17
C THR A 122 -22.38 -8.35 3.80
N SER A 123 -22.73 -7.33 3.01
CA SER A 123 -21.80 -6.34 2.46
C SER A 123 -21.02 -5.61 3.55
N GLY A 124 -21.70 -5.07 4.57
CA GLY A 124 -21.02 -4.35 5.65
C GLY A 124 -19.97 -5.18 6.39
N LYS A 125 -20.20 -6.50 6.55
CA LYS A 125 -19.21 -7.41 7.16
C LYS A 125 -18.05 -7.70 6.22
N PHE A 126 -18.33 -7.89 4.93
CA PHE A 126 -17.32 -8.12 3.90
C PHE A 126 -16.37 -6.93 3.77
N ILE A 127 -16.90 -5.72 3.57
CA ILE A 127 -16.12 -4.47 3.46
C ILE A 127 -15.24 -4.25 4.68
N ASN A 128 -15.81 -4.43 5.89
CA ASN A 128 -15.04 -4.32 7.13
C ASN A 128 -13.90 -5.35 7.22
N GLY A 129 -14.12 -6.57 6.71
CA GLY A 129 -13.09 -7.61 6.67
C GLY A 129 -11.91 -7.24 5.78
N VAL A 130 -12.19 -6.77 4.56
CA VAL A 130 -11.17 -6.41 3.57
C VAL A 130 -10.39 -5.17 4.00
N LEU A 131 -11.08 -4.06 4.32
CA LEU A 131 -10.41 -2.84 4.76
C LEU A 131 -9.65 -3.05 6.08
N GLY A 132 -10.18 -3.89 6.98
CA GLY A 132 -9.51 -4.23 8.22
C GLY A 132 -8.26 -5.11 8.05
N ALA A 133 -8.18 -5.91 6.97
CA ALA A 133 -6.98 -6.65 6.63
C ALA A 133 -5.88 -5.72 6.12
N VAL A 134 -6.22 -4.83 5.18
CA VAL A 134 -5.29 -3.82 4.65
C VAL A 134 -4.81 -2.87 5.74
N TYR A 135 -5.70 -2.40 6.62
CA TYR A 135 -5.33 -1.51 7.72
C TYR A 135 -4.30 -2.13 8.68
N LYS A 136 -4.35 -3.45 8.89
CA LYS A 136 -3.34 -4.17 9.69
C LYS A 136 -2.02 -4.34 8.96
N GLU A 137 -2.06 -4.55 7.65
CA GLU A 137 -0.86 -4.71 6.83
C GLU A 137 -0.04 -3.41 6.78
N MET A 138 -0.70 -2.25 6.85
CA MET A 138 -0.06 -0.94 6.98
C MET A 138 0.69 -0.71 8.32
N GLY A 139 0.67 -1.65 9.26
CA GLY A 139 1.34 -1.52 10.56
C GLY A 139 0.56 -0.72 11.62
N GLU A 140 -0.68 -0.32 11.33
CA GLU A 140 -1.51 0.48 12.25
C GLU A 140 -2.20 -0.39 13.32
N PRO A 141 -2.17 0.00 14.61
CA PRO A 141 -2.88 -0.72 15.66
C PRO A 141 -4.40 -0.58 15.49
N GLY A 142 -5.02 -1.69 15.10
CA GLY A 142 -6.47 -1.82 14.93
C GLY A 142 -7.25 -1.40 16.18
N LYS A 143 -8.36 -0.67 16.02
CA LYS A 143 -9.34 -0.40 17.11
C LYS A 143 -10.01 -1.68 17.69
N PHE A 144 -9.56 -2.87 17.27
CA PHE A 144 -10.01 -4.18 17.70
C PHE A 144 -8.91 -5.00 18.39
N ASP A 145 -7.85 -4.38 18.92
CA ASP A 145 -6.99 -4.98 19.95
C ASP A 145 -7.68 -5.12 21.32
N GLN A 146 -9.02 -5.17 21.35
CA GLN A 146 -9.68 -5.94 22.40
C GLN A 146 -9.57 -7.41 22.03
N PRO A 147 -9.08 -8.28 22.95
CA PRO A 147 -8.93 -9.70 22.67
C PRO A 147 -10.32 -10.32 22.44
N LYS A 148 -10.79 -10.35 21.19
CA LYS A 148 -11.87 -11.26 20.81
C LYS A 148 -11.33 -12.67 21.05
N PRO A 149 -12.11 -13.59 21.65
CA PRO A 149 -11.66 -14.95 21.90
C PRO A 149 -11.20 -15.54 20.57
N LYS A 150 -9.90 -15.90 20.54
CA LYS A 150 -9.21 -16.43 19.37
C LYS A 150 -10.08 -17.51 18.73
N LYS A 151 -10.52 -17.33 17.49
CA LYS A 151 -10.79 -18.50 16.63
C LYS A 151 -9.50 -19.31 16.69
N LYS A 152 -9.60 -20.59 17.09
CA LYS A 152 -8.47 -21.51 17.30
C LYS A 152 -7.70 -21.77 15.99
N TYR A 153 -6.98 -20.78 15.49
CA TYR A 153 -5.65 -21.04 14.96
C TYR A 153 -4.77 -21.02 16.21
N GLY A 154 -4.20 -22.18 16.55
CA GLY A 154 -3.50 -22.36 17.82
C GLY A 154 -2.49 -21.24 18.07
N ASN A 155 -2.17 -20.98 19.35
CA ASN A 155 -0.92 -20.32 19.69
C ASN A 155 0.22 -21.17 19.10
N VAL A 156 0.56 -20.94 17.83
CA VAL A 156 1.78 -21.46 17.23
C VAL A 156 2.88 -20.55 17.77
N PRO A 157 3.78 -21.05 18.62
CA PRO A 157 4.92 -20.29 19.10
C PRO A 157 5.69 -19.67 17.92
N LEU A 158 6.29 -18.48 18.09
CA LEU A 158 6.99 -17.78 17.01
C LEU A 158 8.07 -18.64 16.33
N ASP A 159 8.70 -19.53 17.10
CA ASP A 159 9.68 -20.54 16.67
C ASP A 159 9.12 -21.65 15.76
N LYS A 160 7.79 -21.77 15.66
CA LYS A 160 7.11 -22.74 14.79
C LYS A 160 6.46 -22.11 13.57
N LEU A 161 6.54 -20.78 13.41
CA LEU A 161 6.05 -20.13 12.20
C LEU A 161 7.02 -20.40 11.05
N PRO A 162 6.52 -20.64 9.82
CA PRO A 162 7.38 -20.66 8.65
C PRO A 162 8.13 -19.32 8.56
N VAL A 163 9.46 -19.40 8.51
CA VAL A 163 10.34 -18.25 8.40
C VAL A 163 10.65 -18.03 6.93
N GLU A 164 10.35 -16.84 6.45
CA GLU A 164 10.76 -16.37 5.14
C GLU A 164 11.95 -15.43 5.32
N ARG A 165 13.07 -15.75 4.68
CA ARG A 165 14.28 -14.93 4.74
C ARG A 165 14.32 -13.97 3.55
N LEU A 166 14.64 -12.72 3.85
CA LEU A 166 14.77 -11.64 2.88
C LEU A 166 16.10 -10.93 3.08
N ALA A 167 16.63 -10.38 2.00
CA ALA A 167 17.74 -9.44 2.03
C ALA A 167 17.27 -8.10 1.46
N GLY A 168 17.64 -7.01 2.11
CA GLY A 168 17.34 -5.66 1.64
C GLY A 168 18.53 -4.72 1.80
N ALA A 169 18.45 -3.54 1.20
CA ALA A 169 19.52 -2.57 1.30
C ALA A 169 19.04 -1.12 1.37
N VAL A 170 19.85 -0.32 2.08
CA VAL A 170 19.93 1.11 1.85
C VAL A 170 20.94 1.33 0.73
N VAL A 171 20.43 1.56 -0.48
CA VAL A 171 21.26 1.84 -1.66
C VAL A 171 21.45 3.34 -1.78
N PHE A 172 22.70 3.82 -1.80
CA PHE A 172 23.03 5.23 -1.96
C PHE A 172 23.94 5.47 -3.15
N ALA A 173 23.91 6.70 -3.66
CA ALA A 173 24.81 7.17 -4.70
C ALA A 173 25.30 8.58 -4.38
N ARG A 174 26.54 8.90 -4.81
CA ARG A 174 27.11 10.23 -4.68
C ARG A 174 27.05 10.93 -6.03
N HIS A 175 26.42 12.10 -6.07
CA HIS A 175 26.29 12.88 -7.30
C HIS A 175 26.27 14.38 -6.98
N GLU A 176 27.06 15.17 -7.70
CA GLU A 176 27.13 16.63 -7.55
C GLU A 176 27.24 17.09 -6.08
N ASN A 177 28.15 16.48 -5.33
CA ASN A 177 28.40 16.76 -3.90
C ASN A 177 27.22 16.47 -2.94
N ASN A 178 26.18 15.79 -3.43
CA ASN A 178 25.04 15.33 -2.66
C ASN A 178 25.04 13.81 -2.53
N ILE A 179 24.35 13.32 -1.50
CA ILE A 179 24.08 11.90 -1.31
C ILE A 179 22.61 11.67 -1.64
N TYR A 180 22.36 10.69 -2.49
CA TYR A 180 21.04 10.23 -2.87
C TYR A 180 20.81 8.82 -2.35
N MET A 181 19.57 8.51 -1.97
CA MET A 181 19.12 7.19 -1.59
C MET A 181 18.09 6.70 -2.61
N ALA A 182 18.25 5.48 -3.09
CA ALA A 182 17.26 4.84 -3.95
C ALA A 182 16.18 4.21 -3.07
N LEU A 183 14.93 4.53 -3.38
CA LEU A 183 13.75 4.00 -2.69
C LEU A 183 12.76 3.47 -3.71
N VAL A 184 12.08 2.41 -3.34
CA VAL A 184 10.95 1.86 -4.09
C VAL A 184 9.65 2.29 -3.44
N HIS A 185 8.63 2.55 -4.24
CA HIS A 185 7.30 2.93 -3.78
C HIS A 185 6.36 1.75 -3.92
N ASP A 186 5.63 1.45 -2.85
CA ASP A 186 4.67 0.37 -2.85
C ASP A 186 3.25 0.81 -3.22
N VAL A 187 2.43 -0.17 -3.59
CA VAL A 187 1.00 0.03 -3.93
C VAL A 187 0.17 0.55 -2.75
N PHE A 188 0.70 0.52 -1.53
CA PHE A 188 0.07 1.07 -0.32
C PHE A 188 0.44 2.54 -0.07
N GLY A 189 1.25 3.17 -0.95
CA GLY A 189 1.60 4.58 -0.85
C GLY A 189 2.82 4.88 0.02
N HIS A 190 3.64 3.88 0.35
CA HIS A 190 4.84 4.07 1.17
C HIS A 190 6.10 3.94 0.32
N TRP A 191 7.07 4.81 0.58
CA TRP A 191 8.44 4.59 0.15
C TRP A 191 9.08 3.56 1.08
N THR A 192 9.91 2.68 0.53
CA THR A 192 10.61 1.67 1.32
C THR A 192 11.95 1.30 0.68
N LEU A 193 12.72 0.49 1.41
CA LEU A 193 14.03 0.00 0.98
C LEU A 193 13.84 -1.16 0.01
N THR A 194 14.79 -1.30 -0.93
CA THR A 194 14.84 -2.48 -1.80
C THR A 194 14.98 -3.74 -0.94
N LYS A 195 14.12 -4.74 -1.17
CA LYS A 195 14.13 -5.99 -0.39
C LYS A 195 13.48 -7.17 -1.13
N GLY A 196 14.23 -8.26 -1.19
CA GLY A 196 13.86 -9.45 -1.94
C GLY A 196 13.79 -10.70 -1.08
N LYS A 197 12.97 -11.68 -1.50
CA LYS A 197 13.03 -13.03 -0.91
C LYS A 197 14.30 -13.72 -1.39
N LEU A 198 14.93 -14.49 -0.49
CA LEU A 198 16.03 -15.37 -0.88
C LEU A 198 15.48 -16.62 -1.58
N GLU A 199 16.04 -16.94 -2.74
CA GLU A 199 15.68 -18.07 -3.58
C GLU A 199 16.68 -19.23 -3.47
N GLY A 200 16.19 -20.45 -3.29
CA GLY A 200 17.02 -21.64 -3.25
C GLY A 200 18.04 -21.64 -2.11
N GLN A 201 19.33 -21.66 -2.46
CA GLN A 201 20.46 -21.63 -1.53
C GLN A 201 21.34 -20.38 -1.73
N GLU A 202 20.81 -19.32 -2.35
CA GLU A 202 21.57 -18.09 -2.56
C GLU A 202 21.96 -17.42 -1.24
N SER A 203 23.11 -16.76 -1.23
CA SER A 203 23.55 -15.92 -0.11
C SER A 203 22.73 -14.63 -0.01
N GLU A 204 22.73 -13.99 1.16
CA GLU A 204 22.07 -12.69 1.38
C GLU A 204 22.56 -11.63 0.37
N GLU A 205 23.84 -11.67 0.00
CA GLU A 205 24.44 -10.73 -0.95
C GLU A 205 24.04 -11.01 -2.40
N GLU A 206 23.99 -12.28 -2.82
CA GLU A 206 23.56 -12.67 -4.17
C GLU A 206 22.09 -12.29 -4.40
N GLY A 207 21.21 -12.64 -3.45
CA GLY A 207 19.80 -12.30 -3.53
C GLY A 207 19.56 -10.80 -3.56
N LEU A 208 20.35 -10.04 -2.79
CA LEU A 208 20.26 -8.58 -2.78
C LEU A 208 20.70 -7.94 -4.11
N ARG A 209 21.76 -8.46 -4.75
CA ARG A 209 22.19 -7.97 -6.08
C ARG A 209 21.14 -8.24 -7.15
N ARG A 210 20.53 -9.43 -7.12
CA ARG A 210 19.40 -9.77 -7.99
C ARG A 210 18.24 -8.81 -7.76
N GLU A 211 17.84 -8.61 -6.51
CA GLU A 211 16.72 -7.73 -6.20
C GLU A 211 16.98 -6.27 -6.60
N ALA A 212 18.18 -5.74 -6.36
CA ALA A 212 18.52 -4.39 -6.80
C ALA A 212 18.47 -4.24 -8.33
N GLN A 213 18.86 -5.28 -9.07
CA GLN A 213 18.73 -5.28 -10.53
C GLN A 213 17.25 -5.28 -10.96
N GLU A 214 16.38 -6.03 -10.29
CA GLU A 214 14.95 -6.11 -10.61
C GLU A 214 14.18 -4.84 -10.18
N GLU A 215 14.42 -4.36 -8.96
CA GLU A 215 13.66 -3.27 -8.35
C GLU A 215 14.19 -1.88 -8.73
N LEU A 216 15.52 -1.73 -8.87
CA LEU A 216 16.18 -0.46 -9.13
C LEU A 216 16.71 -0.35 -10.56
N GLY A 217 16.95 -1.48 -11.25
CA GLY A 217 17.53 -1.50 -12.59
C GLY A 217 19.03 -1.23 -12.62
N ILE A 218 19.71 -1.28 -11.46
CA ILE A 218 21.12 -0.89 -11.34
C ILE A 218 21.94 -1.94 -10.58
N PRO A 219 23.22 -2.12 -10.95
CA PRO A 219 24.14 -2.89 -10.12
C PRO A 219 24.49 -2.11 -8.85
N ILE A 220 24.74 -2.84 -7.77
CA ILE A 220 25.10 -2.29 -6.47
C ILE A 220 26.37 -2.94 -5.94
N ASP A 221 27.14 -2.21 -5.14
CA ASP A 221 28.30 -2.66 -4.38
C ASP A 221 27.96 -2.70 -2.89
N ILE A 222 27.80 -3.90 -2.34
CA ILE A 222 27.46 -4.11 -0.93
C ILE A 222 28.70 -3.78 -0.08
N LEU A 223 28.55 -2.89 0.89
CA LEU A 223 29.63 -2.42 1.75
C LEU A 223 29.64 -3.13 3.11
N GLU A 224 28.55 -3.03 3.86
CA GLU A 224 28.46 -3.60 5.21
C GLU A 224 27.01 -3.95 5.59
N ARG A 225 26.85 -4.80 6.62
CA ARG A 225 25.54 -5.16 7.18
C ARG A 225 25.09 -4.11 8.21
N LEU A 226 23.90 -3.55 8.03
CA LEU A 226 23.30 -2.54 8.91
C LEU A 226 22.51 -3.16 10.09
N GLY A 227 22.01 -4.37 9.91
CA GLY A 227 21.28 -5.10 10.93
C GLY A 227 20.22 -6.03 10.34
N GLU A 228 19.25 -6.40 11.17
CA GLU A 228 18.12 -7.23 10.78
C GLU A 228 16.83 -6.75 11.45
N ASN A 229 15.71 -7.04 10.81
CA ASN A 229 14.37 -6.81 11.36
C ASN A 229 13.51 -8.06 11.13
N ALA A 230 12.60 -8.35 12.05
CA ALA A 230 11.64 -9.43 11.91
C ALA A 230 10.22 -8.94 12.19
N TYR A 231 9.32 -9.19 11.25
CA TYR A 231 7.90 -8.85 11.37
C TYR A 231 7.04 -10.01 10.88
N SER A 232 5.83 -10.14 11.43
CA SER A 232 4.90 -11.19 11.00
C SER A 232 3.90 -10.65 9.99
N THR A 233 3.70 -11.37 8.90
CA THR A 233 2.66 -11.11 7.91
C THR A 233 1.71 -12.31 7.79
N TYR A 234 0.59 -12.13 7.11
CA TYR A 234 -0.37 -13.18 6.84
C TYR A 234 -0.35 -13.50 5.34
N HIS A 235 -0.11 -14.77 5.00
CA HIS A 235 -0.17 -15.27 3.63
C HIS A 235 -1.45 -16.10 3.44
N PRO A 236 -2.19 -15.94 2.33
CA PRO A 236 -3.46 -16.66 2.09
C PRO A 236 -3.39 -18.16 2.32
N GLU A 237 -2.42 -18.85 1.71
CA GLU A 237 -2.28 -20.31 1.81
C GLU A 237 -1.48 -20.79 3.03
N LYS A 238 -0.42 -20.07 3.40
CA LYS A 238 0.55 -20.49 4.42
C LYS A 238 0.20 -19.99 5.83
N GLY A 239 -0.82 -19.15 5.96
CA GLY A 239 -1.19 -18.53 7.22
C GLY A 239 -0.16 -17.51 7.71
N LYS A 240 0.07 -17.43 9.02
CA LYS A 240 1.01 -16.46 9.61
C LYS A 240 2.45 -16.86 9.27
N ILE A 241 3.20 -15.97 8.63
CA ILE A 241 4.61 -16.13 8.27
C ILE A 241 5.43 -15.11 9.07
N LEU A 242 6.60 -15.53 9.54
CA LEU A 242 7.60 -14.61 10.09
C LEU A 242 8.58 -14.23 8.98
N LYS A 243 8.61 -12.94 8.61
CA LYS A 243 9.60 -12.40 7.67
C LYS A 243 10.80 -11.91 8.45
N HIS A 244 11.98 -12.43 8.11
CA HIS A 244 13.26 -12.00 8.66
C HIS A 244 14.08 -11.34 7.56
N VAL A 245 14.34 -10.04 7.71
CA VAL A 245 15.03 -9.23 6.70
C VAL A 245 16.41 -8.84 7.24
N ALA A 246 17.46 -9.23 6.53
CA ALA A 246 18.81 -8.69 6.74
C ALA A 246 18.99 -7.44 5.87
N TYR A 247 19.46 -6.34 6.46
CA TYR A 247 19.68 -5.08 5.77
C TYR A 247 21.16 -4.76 5.62
N PHE A 248 21.53 -4.27 4.45
CA PHE A 248 22.89 -3.88 4.09
C PHE A 248 22.97 -2.42 3.64
N LEU A 249 24.14 -1.82 3.76
CA LEU A 249 24.49 -0.58 3.09
C LEU A 249 25.14 -0.94 1.76
N ALA A 250 24.67 -0.36 0.67
CA ALA A 250 25.23 -0.58 -0.65
C ALA A 250 25.41 0.75 -1.41
N GLU A 251 26.49 0.86 -2.16
CA GLU A 251 26.76 1.99 -3.04
C GLU A 251 26.41 1.65 -4.48
N ALA A 252 25.93 2.61 -5.24
CA ALA A 252 25.70 2.47 -6.67
C ALA A 252 26.08 3.75 -7.42
N SER A 253 26.28 3.62 -8.73
CA SER A 253 26.44 4.79 -9.60
C SER A 253 25.11 5.54 -9.73
N TYR A 254 25.15 6.87 -9.68
CA TYR A 254 23.96 7.69 -9.89
C TYR A 254 23.54 7.62 -11.37
N GLN A 255 22.49 6.86 -11.66
CA GLN A 255 21.93 6.66 -12.98
C GLN A 255 20.40 6.54 -12.91
N GLU A 256 19.73 6.55 -14.06
CA GLU A 256 18.26 6.39 -14.11
C GLU A 256 17.84 5.04 -13.50
N LEU A 257 16.82 5.08 -12.64
CA LEU A 257 16.27 3.88 -12.00
C LEU A 257 15.11 3.34 -12.83
N THR A 258 15.03 2.03 -12.95
CA THR A 258 13.95 1.35 -13.68
C THR A 258 13.44 0.17 -12.89
N LEU A 259 12.15 0.21 -12.56
CA LEU A 259 11.45 -0.89 -11.91
C LEU A 259 11.03 -1.92 -12.96
N GLU A 260 11.57 -3.14 -12.89
CA GLU A 260 11.06 -4.24 -13.71
C GLU A 260 9.65 -4.63 -13.24
N LYS A 261 8.66 -4.44 -14.10
CA LYS A 261 7.27 -4.80 -13.79
C LYS A 261 7.11 -6.33 -13.84
N LYS A 262 7.25 -7.00 -12.70
CA LYS A 262 6.73 -8.38 -12.54
C LYS A 262 5.20 -8.32 -12.60
N GLU A 263 4.63 -8.70 -13.74
CA GLU A 263 3.20 -8.57 -14.09
C GLU A 263 2.20 -9.20 -13.09
N GLU A 264 2.65 -9.99 -12.10
CA GLU A 264 1.72 -10.70 -11.20
C GLU A 264 2.05 -10.61 -9.70
N GLN A 265 3.19 -10.04 -9.27
CA GLN A 265 3.60 -10.13 -7.86
C GLN A 265 4.27 -8.88 -7.25
N GLY A 266 4.75 -7.93 -8.06
CA GLY A 266 5.41 -6.73 -7.55
C GLY A 266 4.41 -5.78 -6.91
N GLY A 267 4.39 -5.71 -5.59
CA GLY A 267 3.62 -4.70 -4.86
C GLY A 267 4.21 -3.28 -4.99
N LEU A 268 5.02 -3.02 -6.01
CA LEU A 268 5.75 -1.78 -6.25
C LEU A 268 5.26 -1.11 -7.52
N ASP A 269 5.15 0.22 -7.50
CA ASP A 269 4.65 0.99 -8.64
C ASP A 269 5.54 2.19 -9.02
N ASP A 270 6.58 2.51 -8.25
CA ASP A 270 7.55 3.55 -8.57
C ASP A 270 8.94 3.26 -7.97
N VAL A 271 9.98 3.90 -8.50
CA VAL A 271 11.36 3.84 -7.98
C VAL A 271 12.09 5.15 -8.29
N ARG A 272 12.70 5.76 -7.26
CA ARG A 272 13.33 7.09 -7.41
C ARG A 272 14.53 7.30 -6.49
N TRP A 273 15.41 8.19 -6.92
CA TRP A 273 16.44 8.79 -6.08
C TRP A 273 15.87 9.93 -5.26
N PHE A 274 16.18 9.95 -3.97
CA PHE A 274 15.87 11.04 -3.05
C PHE A 274 17.13 11.60 -2.44
N LYS A 275 17.26 12.93 -2.38
CA LYS A 275 18.34 13.54 -1.62
C LYS A 275 18.16 13.21 -0.15
N LEU A 276 19.27 12.97 0.54
CA LEU A 276 19.25 12.62 1.96
C LEU A 276 18.48 13.64 2.84
N ALA A 277 18.49 14.91 2.46
CA ALA A 277 17.77 15.98 3.15
C ALA A 277 16.25 15.89 3.03
N ASP A 278 15.73 15.30 1.94
CA ASP A 278 14.31 15.27 1.60
C ASP A 278 13.64 13.98 2.10
N ILE A 279 14.42 13.02 2.59
CA ILE A 279 13.96 11.69 3.02
C ILE A 279 12.95 11.80 4.18
N LEU A 280 13.17 12.70 5.15
CA LEU A 280 12.31 12.78 6.35
C LEU A 280 10.86 13.22 6.05
N ASP A 281 10.61 13.82 4.89
CA ASP A 281 9.28 14.25 4.47
C ASP A 281 8.51 13.14 3.72
N LEU A 282 9.15 11.98 3.48
CA LEU A 282 8.54 10.85 2.78
C LEU A 282 7.70 9.99 3.72
N ASN A 283 6.64 9.41 3.16
CA ASN A 283 5.79 8.46 3.87
C ASN A 283 6.46 7.09 3.95
N PHE A 284 7.21 6.83 5.04
CA PHE A 284 7.84 5.55 5.33
C PHE A 284 7.02 4.68 6.29
N TYR A 285 7.30 3.37 6.28
CA TYR A 285 6.93 2.53 7.42
C TYR A 285 7.81 2.86 8.64
N ASP A 286 7.23 2.86 9.83
CA ASP A 286 7.97 3.17 11.07
C ASP A 286 9.11 2.17 11.35
N ASP A 287 9.00 0.94 10.85
CA ASP A 287 9.94 -0.14 11.09
C ASP A 287 11.25 -0.04 10.29
N ILE A 288 11.26 0.75 9.21
CA ILE A 288 12.47 0.98 8.38
C ILE A 288 13.27 2.20 8.82
N LEU A 289 12.66 3.14 9.56
CA LEU A 289 13.34 4.34 10.05
C LEU A 289 14.61 4.04 10.86
N PRO A 290 14.67 3.02 11.74
CA PRO A 290 15.90 2.66 12.43
C PRO A 290 17.03 2.23 11.49
N ILE A 291 16.71 1.53 10.39
CA ILE A 291 17.70 1.08 9.41
C ILE A 291 18.21 2.26 8.59
N VAL A 292 17.32 3.13 8.13
CA VAL A 292 17.66 4.37 7.40
C VAL A 292 18.54 5.28 8.26
N THR A 293 18.17 5.47 9.53
CA THR A 293 18.93 6.31 10.47
C THR A 293 20.35 5.77 10.70
N LYS A 294 20.50 4.45 10.84
CA LYS A 294 21.82 3.81 10.94
C LYS A 294 22.67 4.05 9.69
N ALA A 295 22.08 3.88 8.50
CA ALA A 295 22.78 4.15 7.24
C ALA A 295 23.23 5.61 7.13
N ILE A 296 22.36 6.57 7.48
CA ILE A 296 22.70 8.00 7.48
C ILE A 296 23.89 8.28 8.41
N THR A 297 23.87 7.68 9.60
CA THR A 297 24.95 7.83 10.58
C THR A 297 26.27 7.32 10.01
N LYS A 298 26.25 6.14 9.38
CA LYS A 298 27.42 5.56 8.71
C LYS A 298 27.94 6.41 7.56
N LEU A 299 27.04 6.94 6.73
CA LEU A 299 27.42 7.81 5.61
C LEU A 299 28.02 9.15 6.07
N ALA A 300 27.70 9.59 7.29
CA ALA A 300 28.31 10.76 7.91
C ALA A 300 29.67 10.46 8.56
N GLU A 301 29.87 9.25 9.11
CA GLU A 301 31.15 8.78 9.68
C GLU A 301 32.23 8.56 8.60
N SER A 302 31.82 8.20 7.38
CA SER A 302 32.72 7.92 6.24
C SER A 302 33.11 9.17 5.41
N LYS A 303 32.95 10.38 5.97
CA LYS A 303 33.35 11.66 5.35
C LYS A 303 34.76 12.09 5.75
#